data_AF-A0A7K4H9K1-F1
#
_entry.id   AF-A0A7K4H9K1-F1
#
_cell.length_a   1.000
_cell.length_b   1.000
_cell.length_c   1.000
_cell.angle_alpha   90.00
_cell.angle_beta   90.00
_cell.angle_gamma   90.00
#
_symmetry.space_group_name_H-M   'P 1'
#
loop_
_entity.id
_entity.type
_entity.pdbx_description
1 polymer ?
#
loop_
_entity_poly.entity_id
_entity_poly.type
_entity_poly.pdbx_seq_one_letter_code
_entity_poly.pdbx_strand_id
1 'polypeptide(L)'
;CMKNVSPLTLIQYAGREYIKTEKYNCRAGRGPIQDTEIRNVGAPIVLGEIPGIVAIIGCGNYAHEIQELYKMAEEFLVRNYIVVVSGCGAMDIGLVKDEDGKTLYDRFPGDFDRGGLVNVGSCVSNPHITGAAIKVANIFARRPLRGNFEEIADYILNRVGAVGVAWGAMSQKAASIASMANGLGVPAVVGPHAAEYRRMYIGRSYDEDTWEVYNARDGSEGHLVGPGPEHLLTTAESIEQAICLVAKLALRPADNSKGRMIKLSHWIDLERKYKGVKFPNDLEKFVRLEADIPINMKDEIHEYLKEKGWEPKEIVDPTILKRMCRT
;
A
#
# COMPACT_ATOMS: atom_id res chain seq x y z
N CYS A 1 -11.26 24.22 31.44
CA CYS A 1 -12.37 25.18 31.21
C CYS A 1 -12.37 26.21 32.34
N MET A 2 -12.53 27.51 32.07
CA MET A 2 -12.58 28.57 33.10
C MET A 2 -13.69 28.38 34.15
N LYS A 3 -14.66 27.50 33.87
CA LYS A 3 -15.77 27.15 34.77
C LYS A 3 -15.53 25.87 35.59
N ASN A 4 -14.30 25.38 35.64
CA ASN A 4 -13.95 24.11 36.31
C ASN A 4 -14.76 22.89 35.84
N VAL A 5 -15.25 22.94 34.59
CA VAL A 5 -15.91 21.82 33.91
C VAL A 5 -14.85 20.97 33.20
N SER A 6 -14.97 19.65 33.28
CA SER A 6 -14.18 18.68 32.50
C SER A 6 -14.97 18.26 31.25
N PRO A 7 -14.64 18.76 30.04
CA PRO A 7 -15.35 18.36 28.81
C PRO A 7 -15.26 16.87 28.54
N LEU A 8 -14.11 16.24 28.83
CA LEU A 8 -13.92 14.80 28.65
C LEU A 8 -14.93 13.99 29.49
N THR A 9 -15.16 14.38 30.74
CA THR A 9 -16.12 13.71 31.62
C THR A 9 -17.54 13.82 31.07
N LEU A 10 -17.91 14.98 30.50
CA LEU A 10 -19.22 15.16 29.89
C LEU A 10 -19.38 14.28 28.64
N ILE A 11 -18.36 14.19 27.79
CA ILE A 11 -18.36 13.34 26.60
C ILE A 11 -18.49 11.86 27.00
N GLN A 12 -17.71 11.40 27.97
CA GLN A 12 -17.78 10.03 28.46
C GLN A 12 -19.15 9.70 29.08
N TYR A 13 -19.72 10.64 29.84
CA TYR A 13 -21.05 10.45 30.42
C TYR A 13 -22.14 10.38 29.35
N ALA A 14 -22.08 11.24 28.33
CA ALA A 14 -23.00 11.21 27.19
C ALA A 14 -22.86 9.92 26.37
N GLY A 15 -21.63 9.42 26.19
CA GLY A 15 -21.33 8.20 25.44
C GLY A 15 -21.46 6.90 26.23
N ARG A 16 -21.89 6.92 27.50
CA ARG A 16 -21.82 5.75 28.40
C ARG A 16 -22.49 4.49 27.87
N GLU A 17 -23.64 4.61 27.21
CA GLU A 17 -24.38 3.46 26.67
C GLU A 17 -23.65 2.87 25.46
N TYR A 18 -23.08 3.75 24.62
CA TYR A 18 -22.23 3.35 23.52
C TYR A 18 -20.99 2.60 24.03
N ILE A 19 -20.22 3.22 24.93
CA ILE A 19 -19.00 2.63 25.52
C ILE A 19 -19.28 1.27 26.18
N LYS A 20 -20.41 1.12 26.88
CA LYS A 20 -20.80 -0.15 27.52
C LYS A 20 -21.01 -1.29 26.52
N THR A 21 -21.35 -0.97 25.28
CA THR A 21 -21.66 -1.93 24.21
C THR A 21 -20.53 -2.11 23.20
N GLU A 22 -19.41 -1.40 23.35
CA GLU A 22 -18.19 -1.55 22.55
C GLU A 22 -17.50 -2.90 22.79
N LYS A 23 -18.08 -3.96 22.24
CA LYS A 23 -17.57 -5.33 22.31
C LYS A 23 -17.33 -5.86 20.91
N TYR A 24 -16.05 -6.10 20.60
CA TYR A 24 -15.59 -6.44 19.26
C TYR A 24 -14.58 -7.58 19.29
N ASN A 25 -14.44 -8.25 18.15
CA ASN A 25 -13.43 -9.28 17.95
C ASN A 25 -12.18 -8.65 17.30
N CYS A 26 -11.01 -8.97 17.85
CA CYS A 26 -9.73 -8.71 17.21
C CYS A 26 -8.95 -10.02 17.18
N ARG A 27 -8.55 -10.48 15.99
CA ARG A 27 -7.76 -11.71 15.88
C ARG A 27 -6.42 -11.52 16.59
N ALA A 28 -5.97 -12.51 17.35
CA ALA A 28 -4.69 -12.44 18.03
C ALA A 28 -3.53 -12.23 17.05
N GLY A 29 -2.48 -11.52 17.51
CA GLY A 29 -1.26 -11.34 16.74
C GLY A 29 -0.57 -12.68 16.48
N ARG A 30 -0.54 -13.11 15.22
CA ARG A 30 -0.02 -14.44 14.85
C ARG A 30 1.49 -14.48 14.57
N GLY A 31 2.15 -13.32 14.55
CA GLY A 31 3.61 -13.23 14.34
C GLY A 31 4.01 -13.27 12.85
N PRO A 32 5.15 -13.91 12.52
CA PRO A 32 5.74 -13.83 11.19
C PRO A 32 4.87 -14.51 10.12
N ILE A 33 4.93 -13.96 8.91
CA ILE A 33 4.44 -14.66 7.71
C ILE A 33 5.32 -15.89 7.49
N GLN A 34 4.75 -17.04 7.17
CA GLN A 34 5.48 -18.29 7.00
C GLN A 34 6.12 -18.38 5.62
N ASP A 35 7.16 -19.20 5.47
CA ASP A 35 7.82 -19.41 4.17
C ASP A 35 6.91 -20.15 3.18
N THR A 36 6.03 -21.02 3.69
CA THR A 36 4.99 -21.69 2.91
C THR A 36 4.04 -20.68 2.27
N GLU A 37 3.58 -19.69 3.05
CA GLU A 37 2.74 -18.61 2.53
C GLU A 37 3.49 -17.78 1.49
N ILE A 38 4.74 -17.39 1.76
CA ILE A 38 5.55 -16.64 0.77
C ILE A 38 5.75 -17.43 -0.53
N ARG A 39 5.92 -18.75 -0.48
CA ARG A 39 6.00 -19.57 -1.72
C ARG A 39 4.70 -19.55 -2.51
N ASN A 40 3.55 -19.52 -1.84
CA ASN A 40 2.24 -19.49 -2.50
C ASN A 40 1.98 -18.14 -3.19
N VAL A 41 2.37 -17.03 -2.55
CA VAL A 41 2.02 -15.68 -3.04
C VAL A 41 3.16 -14.91 -3.71
N GLY A 42 4.40 -15.41 -3.64
CA GLY A 42 5.58 -14.70 -4.14
C GLY A 42 5.49 -14.32 -5.62
N ALA A 43 5.17 -15.28 -6.49
CA ALA A 43 5.01 -15.01 -7.92
C ALA A 43 3.81 -14.09 -8.22
N PRO A 44 2.60 -14.38 -7.69
CA PRO A 44 1.45 -13.51 -7.89
C PRO A 44 1.65 -12.06 -7.43
N ILE A 45 2.38 -11.82 -6.33
CA ILE A 45 2.71 -10.45 -5.86
C ILE A 45 3.68 -9.76 -6.82
N VAL A 46 4.76 -10.44 -7.23
CA VAL A 46 5.78 -9.85 -8.11
C VAL A 46 5.25 -9.58 -9.51
N LEU A 47 4.38 -10.45 -10.01
CA LEU A 47 3.73 -10.25 -11.31
C LEU A 47 2.59 -9.22 -11.25
N GLY A 48 2.13 -8.87 -10.04
CA GLY A 48 1.06 -7.90 -9.80
C GLY A 48 -0.36 -8.49 -9.89
N GLU A 49 -0.50 -9.81 -10.02
CA GLU A 49 -1.82 -10.45 -10.03
C GLU A 49 -2.46 -10.47 -8.64
N ILE A 50 -1.66 -10.50 -7.58
CA ILE A 50 -2.08 -10.02 -6.27
C ILE A 50 -1.79 -8.52 -6.28
N PRO A 51 -2.82 -7.64 -6.19
CA PRO A 51 -2.65 -6.21 -6.43
C PRO A 51 -1.63 -5.54 -5.51
N GLY A 52 -1.49 -6.04 -4.29
CA GLY A 52 -0.40 -5.66 -3.41
C GLY A 52 -0.63 -6.05 -1.95
N ILE A 53 0.36 -5.75 -1.13
CA ILE A 53 0.30 -5.84 0.34
C ILE A 53 -0.04 -4.46 0.89
N VAL A 54 -1.13 -4.34 1.65
CA VAL A 54 -1.52 -3.10 2.34
C VAL A 54 -1.30 -3.28 3.83
N ALA A 55 -0.36 -2.53 4.39
CA ALA A 55 0.01 -2.63 5.80
C ALA A 55 -0.63 -1.51 6.63
N ILE A 56 -1.76 -1.77 7.29
CA ILE A 56 -2.47 -0.79 8.13
C ILE A 56 -1.94 -0.88 9.57
N ILE A 57 -1.16 0.12 9.96
CA ILE A 57 -0.38 0.14 11.20
C ILE A 57 -0.53 1.50 11.89
N GLY A 58 0.16 1.68 13.02
CA GLY A 58 0.36 3.01 13.60
C GLY A 58 -0.43 3.24 14.89
N CYS A 59 -0.67 4.53 15.18
CA CYS A 59 -1.25 5.01 16.44
C CYS A 59 -2.68 5.54 16.20
N GLY A 60 -3.38 5.87 17.29
CA GLY A 60 -4.77 6.34 17.25
C GLY A 60 -4.98 7.86 17.14
N ASN A 61 -4.01 8.62 16.60
CA ASN A 61 -4.15 10.08 16.46
C ASN A 61 -4.81 10.46 15.13
N TYR A 62 -6.05 10.05 14.94
CA TYR A 62 -6.83 10.29 13.73
C TYR A 62 -7.36 11.72 13.67
N ALA A 63 -7.43 12.30 12.48
CA ALA A 63 -8.01 13.64 12.29
C ALA A 63 -9.56 13.63 12.30
N HIS A 64 -10.14 12.49 11.93
CA HIS A 64 -11.59 12.28 11.87
C HIS A 64 -12.00 11.05 12.70
N GLU A 65 -12.65 10.07 12.08
CA GLU A 65 -13.26 8.93 12.75
C GLU A 65 -12.32 7.72 12.81
N ILE A 66 -12.40 6.96 13.91
CA ILE A 66 -11.62 5.73 14.09
C ILE A 66 -12.02 4.64 13.08
N GLN A 67 -13.27 4.68 12.60
CA GLN A 67 -13.85 3.73 11.64
C GLN A 67 -13.31 3.92 10.21
N GLU A 68 -12.58 5.00 9.91
CA GLU A 68 -11.97 5.21 8.61
C GLU A 68 -11.01 4.07 8.23
N LEU A 69 -10.25 3.54 9.20
CA LEU A 69 -9.36 2.41 8.96
C LEU A 69 -10.12 1.13 8.58
N TYR A 70 -11.31 0.92 9.15
CA TYR A 70 -12.18 -0.21 8.77
C TYR A 70 -12.58 -0.09 7.30
N LYS A 71 -13.03 1.09 6.86
CA LYS A 71 -13.43 1.35 5.46
C LYS A 71 -12.29 1.06 4.48
N MET A 72 -11.09 1.54 4.81
CA MET A 72 -9.90 1.25 4.00
C MET A 72 -9.56 -0.24 3.97
N ALA A 73 -9.53 -0.90 5.12
CA ALA A 73 -9.24 -2.33 5.20
C ALA A 73 -10.25 -3.15 4.37
N GLU A 74 -11.54 -2.86 4.51
CA GLU A 74 -12.61 -3.53 3.78
C GLU A 74 -12.46 -3.37 2.26
N GLU A 75 -12.21 -2.15 1.77
CA GLU A 75 -12.00 -1.91 0.34
C GLU A 75 -10.87 -2.77 -0.23
N PHE A 76 -9.75 -2.87 0.47
CA PHE A 76 -8.61 -3.65 -0.01
C PHE A 76 -8.84 -5.16 0.12
N LEU A 77 -9.53 -5.61 1.16
CA LEU A 77 -9.89 -7.01 1.35
C LEU A 77 -10.83 -7.52 0.25
N VAL A 78 -11.91 -6.79 -0.07
CA VAL A 78 -12.85 -7.21 -1.13
C VAL A 78 -12.24 -7.13 -2.53
N ARG A 79 -11.16 -6.35 -2.69
CA ARG A 79 -10.38 -6.23 -3.93
C ARG A 79 -9.21 -7.20 -4.01
N ASN A 80 -9.17 -8.23 -3.13
CA ASN A 80 -8.16 -9.27 -3.12
C ASN A 80 -6.72 -8.81 -2.89
N TYR A 81 -6.53 -7.64 -2.26
CA TYR A 81 -5.22 -7.28 -1.69
C TYR A 81 -4.95 -8.16 -0.46
N ILE A 82 -3.68 -8.25 -0.06
CA ILE A 82 -3.31 -8.84 1.23
C ILE A 82 -3.24 -7.71 2.25
N VAL A 83 -4.14 -7.70 3.23
CA VAL A 83 -4.13 -6.68 4.28
C VAL A 83 -3.43 -7.22 5.52
N VAL A 84 -2.41 -6.49 5.97
CA VAL A 84 -1.61 -6.84 7.14
C VAL A 84 -1.71 -5.73 8.16
N VAL A 85 -1.94 -6.06 9.42
CA VAL A 85 -2.19 -5.07 10.47
C VAL A 85 -1.34 -5.31 11.71
N SER A 86 -1.04 -4.23 12.43
CA SER A 86 -0.38 -4.28 13.73
C SER A 86 -0.80 -3.12 14.65
N GLY A 87 -0.55 -3.27 15.95
CA GLY A 87 -0.68 -2.18 16.93
C GLY A 87 -2.11 -1.64 17.06
N CYS A 88 -2.26 -0.32 17.20
CA CYS A 88 -3.57 0.33 17.36
C CYS A 88 -4.43 0.13 16.11
N GLY A 89 -3.86 0.25 14.91
CA GLY A 89 -4.58 0.01 13.66
C GLY A 89 -5.24 -1.38 13.61
N ALA A 90 -4.57 -2.42 14.14
CA ALA A 90 -5.16 -3.76 14.23
C ALA A 90 -6.36 -3.85 15.19
N MET A 91 -6.38 -3.04 16.25
CA MET A 91 -7.51 -2.96 17.18
C MET A 91 -8.67 -2.21 16.50
N ASP A 92 -8.36 -1.07 15.89
CA ASP A 92 -9.34 -0.09 15.42
C ASP A 92 -10.15 -0.60 14.23
N ILE A 93 -9.53 -1.37 13.32
CA ILE A 93 -10.27 -2.02 12.23
C ILE A 93 -11.29 -3.07 12.71
N GLY A 94 -11.19 -3.52 13.95
CA GLY A 94 -12.13 -4.46 14.57
C GLY A 94 -13.33 -3.78 15.21
N LEU A 95 -13.33 -2.46 15.37
CA LEU A 95 -14.36 -1.70 16.10
C LEU A 95 -15.67 -1.48 15.31
N VAL A 96 -15.82 -2.14 14.17
CA VAL A 96 -17.03 -2.06 13.33
C VAL A 96 -17.52 -3.47 13.05
N LYS A 97 -18.84 -3.62 13.12
CA LYS A 97 -19.55 -4.83 12.73
C LYS A 97 -20.42 -4.52 11.51
N ASP A 98 -20.55 -5.49 10.62
CA ASP A 98 -21.52 -5.44 9.54
C ASP A 98 -22.96 -5.68 10.05
N GLU A 99 -23.91 -5.72 9.11
CA GLU A 99 -25.33 -5.98 9.38
C GLU A 99 -25.59 -7.33 10.07
N ASP A 100 -24.71 -8.31 9.86
CA ASP A 100 -24.73 -9.63 10.51
C ASP A 100 -24.05 -9.65 11.88
N GLY A 101 -23.53 -8.50 12.35
CA GLY A 101 -22.82 -8.39 13.62
C GLY A 101 -21.38 -8.90 13.59
N LYS A 102 -20.79 -9.09 12.40
CA LYS A 102 -19.44 -9.64 12.20
C LYS A 102 -18.41 -8.55 11.93
N THR A 103 -17.23 -8.68 12.54
CA THR A 103 -16.08 -7.81 12.26
C THR A 103 -15.35 -8.25 11.00
N LEU A 104 -14.40 -7.43 10.50
CA LEU A 104 -13.52 -7.87 9.39
C LEU A 104 -12.77 -9.15 9.71
N TYR A 105 -12.39 -9.36 10.98
CA TYR A 105 -11.69 -10.57 11.40
C TYR A 105 -12.56 -11.83 11.35
N ASP A 106 -13.88 -11.69 11.45
CA ASP A 106 -14.84 -12.79 11.35
C ASP A 106 -15.18 -13.09 9.87
N ARG A 107 -15.12 -12.06 9.01
CA ARG A 107 -15.53 -12.12 7.60
C ARG A 107 -14.41 -12.59 6.66
N PHE A 108 -13.17 -12.20 6.95
CA PHE A 108 -12.03 -12.46 6.07
C PHE A 108 -11.06 -13.50 6.69
N PRO A 109 -10.46 -14.38 5.88
CA PRO A 109 -9.43 -15.31 6.36
C PRO A 109 -8.21 -14.53 6.84
N GLY A 110 -7.31 -15.16 7.59
CA GLY A 110 -6.09 -14.48 8.06
C GLY A 110 -4.84 -15.22 7.64
N ASP A 111 -4.95 -15.87 6.49
CA ASP A 111 -3.84 -16.35 5.70
C ASP A 111 -3.21 -15.16 4.97
N PHE A 112 -1.90 -15.20 4.76
CA PHE A 112 -1.22 -14.21 3.93
C PHE A 112 -1.45 -14.53 2.45
N ASP A 113 -2.67 -14.26 1.97
CA ASP A 113 -3.13 -14.47 0.60
C ASP A 113 -4.20 -13.43 0.21
N ARG A 114 -4.68 -13.48 -1.04
CA ARG A 114 -5.72 -12.62 -1.61
C ARG A 114 -6.93 -12.50 -0.69
N GLY A 115 -7.26 -11.27 -0.31
CA GLY A 115 -8.40 -10.98 0.56
C GLY A 115 -8.19 -11.42 2.01
N GLY A 116 -6.96 -11.77 2.39
CA GLY A 116 -6.60 -12.13 3.76
C GLY A 116 -6.33 -10.91 4.63
N LEU A 117 -6.79 -10.98 5.88
CA LEU A 117 -6.56 -10.02 6.96
C LEU A 117 -5.63 -10.62 8.03
N VAL A 118 -4.36 -10.23 8.00
CA VAL A 118 -3.32 -10.79 8.87
C VAL A 118 -2.95 -9.82 9.98
N ASN A 119 -3.37 -10.11 11.23
CA ASN A 119 -2.82 -9.40 12.39
C ASN A 119 -1.47 -10.00 12.79
N VAL A 120 -0.37 -9.29 12.53
CA VAL A 120 0.99 -9.76 12.89
C VAL A 120 1.32 -9.53 14.37
N GLY A 121 0.59 -8.67 15.07
CA GLY A 121 0.73 -8.42 16.50
C GLY A 121 0.90 -6.94 16.87
N SER A 122 1.77 -6.67 17.83
CA SER A 122 1.98 -5.32 18.38
C SER A 122 2.87 -4.46 17.47
N CYS A 123 3.16 -3.22 17.85
CA CYS A 123 4.03 -2.34 17.05
C CYS A 123 5.43 -2.94 16.80
N VAL A 124 5.94 -3.81 17.68
CA VAL A 124 7.24 -4.49 17.48
C VAL A 124 7.15 -5.69 16.52
N SER A 125 5.95 -6.02 16.04
CA SER A 125 5.71 -7.04 15.02
C SER A 125 5.70 -6.49 13.60
N ASN A 126 5.81 -5.16 13.41
CA ASN A 126 6.02 -4.53 12.09
C ASN A 126 7.21 -5.09 11.29
N PRO A 127 8.33 -5.52 11.91
CA PRO A 127 9.41 -6.21 11.20
C PRO A 127 8.97 -7.50 10.49
N HIS A 128 7.85 -8.13 10.88
CA HIS A 128 7.29 -9.27 10.14
C HIS A 128 6.64 -8.86 8.82
N ILE A 129 6.15 -7.62 8.73
CA ILE A 129 5.55 -7.06 7.50
C ILE A 129 6.64 -6.77 6.48
N THR A 130 7.66 -5.99 6.87
CA THR A 130 8.82 -5.73 6.00
C THR A 130 9.61 -7.01 5.75
N GLY A 131 9.69 -7.89 6.75
CA GLY A 131 10.23 -9.24 6.61
C GLY A 131 9.52 -10.08 5.55
N ALA A 132 8.20 -9.94 5.38
CA ALA A 132 7.47 -10.62 4.31
C ALA A 132 7.95 -10.15 2.92
N ALA A 133 8.10 -8.84 2.71
CA ALA A 133 8.63 -8.29 1.45
C ALA A 133 10.08 -8.74 1.18
N ILE A 134 10.94 -8.73 2.22
CA ILE A 134 12.31 -9.25 2.14
C ILE A 134 12.31 -10.74 1.77
N LYS A 135 11.40 -11.53 2.37
CA LYS A 135 11.28 -12.95 2.06
C LYS A 135 10.72 -13.21 0.67
N VAL A 136 9.90 -12.35 0.08
CA VAL A 136 9.53 -12.45 -1.34
C VAL A 136 10.80 -12.35 -2.20
N ALA A 137 11.65 -11.36 -1.98
CA ALA A 137 12.91 -11.23 -2.71
C ALA A 137 13.85 -12.45 -2.51
N ASN A 138 13.93 -12.98 -1.29
CA ASN A 138 14.80 -14.11 -0.98
C ASN A 138 14.25 -15.47 -1.43
N ILE A 139 12.99 -15.79 -1.15
CA ILE A 139 12.41 -17.12 -1.40
C ILE A 139 12.01 -17.26 -2.86
N PHE A 140 11.30 -16.26 -3.39
CA PHE A 140 10.82 -16.32 -4.78
C PHE A 140 11.93 -15.96 -5.77
N ALA A 141 12.61 -14.83 -5.56
CA ALA A 141 13.67 -14.37 -6.47
C ALA A 141 15.08 -14.83 -6.11
N ARG A 142 15.24 -15.64 -5.05
CA ARG A 142 16.53 -16.25 -4.65
C ARG A 142 17.64 -15.23 -4.40
N ARG A 143 17.29 -14.00 -3.99
CA ARG A 143 18.28 -12.95 -3.69
C ARG A 143 18.96 -13.20 -2.33
N PRO A 144 20.29 -13.11 -2.23
CA PRO A 144 21.00 -13.33 -0.97
C PRO A 144 20.74 -12.18 0.00
N LEU A 145 20.54 -12.48 1.29
CA LEU A 145 20.19 -11.47 2.30
C LEU A 145 21.39 -10.87 3.04
N ARG A 146 22.45 -11.66 3.27
CA ARG A 146 23.56 -11.26 4.15
C ARG A 146 24.31 -10.06 3.56
N GLY A 147 24.27 -8.93 4.27
CA GLY A 147 25.00 -7.71 3.88
C GLY A 147 24.52 -7.09 2.57
N ASN A 148 23.30 -7.39 2.12
CA ASN A 148 22.83 -7.06 0.77
C ASN A 148 21.55 -6.21 0.77
N PHE A 149 21.46 -5.27 1.71
CA PHE A 149 20.25 -4.47 1.90
C PHE A 149 19.83 -3.71 0.64
N GLU A 150 20.80 -3.11 -0.06
CA GLU A 150 20.57 -2.28 -1.25
C GLU A 150 19.91 -3.05 -2.39
N GLU A 151 20.37 -4.27 -2.71
CA GLU A 151 19.75 -5.10 -3.76
C GLU A 151 18.33 -5.52 -3.38
N ILE A 152 18.10 -5.83 -2.09
CA ILE A 152 16.78 -6.22 -1.61
C ILE A 152 15.80 -5.03 -1.68
N ALA A 153 16.26 -3.84 -1.31
CA ALA A 153 15.48 -2.61 -1.42
C ALA A 153 15.14 -2.28 -2.88
N ASP A 154 16.12 -2.35 -3.78
CA ASP A 154 15.92 -2.17 -5.23
C ASP A 154 14.91 -3.18 -5.81
N TYR A 155 15.02 -4.46 -5.41
CA TYR A 155 14.09 -5.50 -5.82
C TYR A 155 12.66 -5.19 -5.36
N ILE A 156 12.47 -4.80 -4.09
CA ILE A 156 11.15 -4.47 -3.54
C ILE A 156 10.56 -3.24 -4.23
N LEU A 157 11.36 -2.17 -4.38
CA LEU A 157 10.95 -0.93 -5.04
C LEU A 157 10.46 -1.18 -6.46
N ASN A 158 11.13 -2.04 -7.21
CA ASN A 158 10.83 -2.26 -8.63
C ASN A 158 9.76 -3.33 -8.89
N ARG A 159 9.49 -4.23 -7.92
CA ARG A 159 8.75 -5.48 -8.19
C ARG A 159 7.71 -5.87 -7.17
N VAL A 160 7.85 -5.46 -5.91
CA VAL A 160 6.95 -5.91 -4.85
C VAL A 160 5.94 -4.80 -4.56
N GLY A 161 4.72 -4.96 -5.07
CA GLY A 161 3.60 -4.07 -4.79
C GLY A 161 3.23 -4.13 -3.31
N ALA A 162 3.66 -3.14 -2.54
CA ALA A 162 3.39 -3.03 -1.11
C ALA A 162 3.26 -1.56 -0.72
N VAL A 163 2.37 -1.24 0.22
CA VAL A 163 2.15 0.11 0.72
C VAL A 163 1.83 0.06 2.21
N GLY A 164 2.51 0.88 3.00
CA GLY A 164 2.18 1.12 4.41
C GLY A 164 1.11 2.21 4.57
N VAL A 165 0.30 2.07 5.61
CA VAL A 165 -0.64 3.10 6.04
C VAL A 165 -0.46 3.32 7.53
N ALA A 166 -0.09 4.53 7.93
CA ALA A 166 -0.07 4.94 9.33
C ALA A 166 -0.96 6.17 9.53
N TRP A 167 -2.27 5.92 9.49
CA TRP A 167 -3.30 6.95 9.44
C TRP A 167 -3.26 7.90 10.64
N GLY A 168 -3.16 7.35 11.86
CA GLY A 168 -3.09 8.15 13.09
C GLY A 168 -1.68 8.31 13.64
N ALA A 169 -0.64 8.42 12.79
CA ALA A 169 0.74 8.46 13.25
C ALA A 169 1.05 9.68 14.15
N MET A 170 1.41 9.46 15.42
CA MET A 170 1.83 10.52 16.37
C MET A 170 3.17 10.28 17.07
N SER A 171 3.64 9.03 17.12
CA SER A 171 4.83 8.67 17.90
C SER A 171 6.10 8.67 17.05
N GLN A 172 7.24 8.96 17.69
CA GLN A 172 8.57 8.80 17.07
C GLN A 172 8.82 7.37 16.56
N LYS A 173 8.18 6.36 17.19
CA LYS A 173 8.19 4.97 16.71
C LYS A 173 7.59 4.85 15.30
N ALA A 174 6.47 5.54 15.03
CA ALA A 174 5.83 5.52 13.72
C ALA A 174 6.76 6.11 12.64
N ALA A 175 7.44 7.23 12.93
CA ALA A 175 8.43 7.81 12.02
C ALA A 175 9.61 6.87 11.73
N SER A 176 10.11 6.16 12.75
CA SER A 176 11.19 5.17 12.59
C SER A 176 10.74 3.95 11.76
N ILE A 177 9.53 3.44 12.00
CA ILE A 177 8.95 2.32 11.23
C ILE A 177 8.79 2.72 9.76
N ALA A 178 8.24 3.90 9.49
CA ALA A 178 8.10 4.42 8.13
C ALA A 178 9.46 4.59 7.44
N SER A 179 10.46 5.13 8.15
CA SER A 179 11.82 5.29 7.61
C SER A 179 12.45 3.95 7.20
N MET A 180 12.24 2.89 7.98
CA MET A 180 12.70 1.54 7.63
C MET A 180 11.97 0.99 6.39
N ALA A 181 10.64 1.15 6.32
CA ALA A 181 9.86 0.74 5.15
C ALA A 181 10.33 1.47 3.88
N ASN A 182 10.53 2.78 3.97
CA ASN A 182 11.01 3.60 2.86
C ASN A 182 12.42 3.20 2.42
N GLY A 183 13.31 2.88 3.36
CA GLY A 183 14.65 2.35 3.05
C GLY A 183 14.62 1.03 2.28
N LEU A 184 13.55 0.24 2.41
CA LEU A 184 13.31 -0.98 1.63
C LEU A 184 12.56 -0.73 0.32
N GLY A 185 12.28 0.52 -0.06
CA GLY A 185 11.49 0.82 -1.25
C GLY A 185 9.99 0.59 -1.06
N VAL A 186 9.50 0.48 0.18
CA VAL A 186 8.07 0.38 0.49
C VAL A 186 7.51 1.79 0.78
N PRO A 187 6.57 2.30 -0.04
CA PRO A 187 5.93 3.58 0.18
C PRO A 187 4.98 3.53 1.37
N ALA A 188 4.69 4.68 1.98
CA ALA A 188 3.75 4.81 3.07
C ALA A 188 2.87 6.06 2.94
N VAL A 189 1.57 5.88 3.18
CA VAL A 189 0.58 6.95 3.32
C VAL A 189 0.33 7.20 4.80
N VAL A 190 0.40 8.45 5.22
CA VAL A 190 0.16 8.87 6.60
C VAL A 190 -1.00 9.85 6.67
N GLY A 191 -1.71 9.91 7.79
CA GLY A 191 -2.77 10.91 7.96
C GLY A 191 -2.22 12.32 8.14
N PRO A 192 -3.09 13.34 8.15
CA PRO A 192 -2.67 14.75 8.02
C PRO A 192 -1.82 15.24 9.20
N HIS A 193 -2.05 14.75 10.42
CA HIS A 193 -1.22 15.08 11.59
C HIS A 193 0.26 14.68 11.43
N ALA A 194 0.57 13.72 10.56
CA ALA A 194 1.94 13.33 10.30
C ALA A 194 2.76 14.41 9.58
N ALA A 195 2.13 15.47 9.05
CA ALA A 195 2.84 16.66 8.58
C ALA A 195 3.77 17.26 9.66
N GLU A 196 3.44 17.06 10.94
CA GLU A 196 4.23 17.49 12.09
C GLU A 196 5.60 16.78 12.20
N TYR A 197 5.82 15.67 11.48
CA TYR A 197 7.16 15.05 11.36
C TYR A 197 8.11 15.81 10.44
N ARG A 198 7.64 16.88 9.77
CA ARG A 198 8.42 17.87 8.99
C ARG A 198 9.01 17.42 7.66
N ARG A 199 9.13 16.11 7.39
CA ARG A 199 9.75 15.59 6.15
C ARG A 199 8.89 14.53 5.50
N MET A 200 8.63 14.73 4.21
CA MET A 200 7.95 13.80 3.30
C MET A 200 8.88 13.46 2.14
N TYR A 201 8.61 12.35 1.44
CA TYR A 201 9.39 11.89 0.29
C TYR A 201 8.48 11.80 -0.93
N ILE A 202 8.34 12.95 -1.60
CA ILE A 202 7.42 13.17 -2.70
C ILE A 202 8.23 13.17 -4.01
N GLY A 203 7.94 12.21 -4.90
CA GLY A 203 8.48 12.21 -6.26
C GLY A 203 7.81 13.24 -7.17
N ARG A 204 8.53 13.64 -8.22
CA ARG A 204 8.08 14.62 -9.20
C ARG A 204 7.62 13.88 -10.46
N SER A 205 6.36 13.47 -10.51
CA SER A 205 5.84 12.71 -11.66
C SER A 205 5.86 13.46 -12.99
N TYR A 206 5.99 14.79 -12.99
CA TYR A 206 6.09 15.62 -14.18
C TYR A 206 7.52 15.75 -14.74
N ASP A 207 8.53 15.26 -14.02
CA ASP A 207 9.95 15.38 -14.35
C ASP A 207 10.46 14.00 -14.82
N GLU A 208 10.37 13.73 -16.14
CA GLU A 208 10.62 12.40 -16.72
C GLU A 208 12.04 11.88 -16.44
N ASP A 209 13.04 12.78 -16.45
CA ASP A 209 14.45 12.47 -16.19
C ASP A 209 14.68 11.89 -14.78
N THR A 210 13.73 12.07 -13.85
CA THR A 210 13.80 11.49 -12.50
C THR A 210 13.28 10.05 -12.42
N TRP A 211 12.77 9.51 -13.52
CA TRP A 211 12.18 8.16 -13.62
C TRP A 211 12.95 7.24 -14.57
N GLU A 212 14.26 7.44 -14.67
CA GLU A 212 15.17 6.58 -15.42
C GLU A 212 15.70 5.41 -14.58
N VAL A 213 15.82 4.24 -15.21
CA VAL A 213 16.43 3.03 -14.62
C VAL A 213 17.41 2.39 -15.58
N TYR A 214 18.21 1.46 -15.06
CA TYR A 214 18.99 0.54 -15.87
C TYR A 214 18.16 -0.68 -16.26
N ASN A 215 18.43 -1.24 -17.43
CA ASN A 215 17.99 -2.58 -17.79
C ASN A 215 19.01 -3.61 -17.29
N ALA A 216 18.65 -4.38 -16.26
CA ALA A 216 19.55 -5.35 -15.63
C ALA A 216 20.06 -6.45 -16.58
N ARG A 217 19.42 -6.65 -17.75
CA ARG A 217 19.78 -7.68 -18.72
C ARG A 217 21.02 -7.35 -19.54
N ASP A 218 21.26 -6.08 -19.84
CA ASP A 218 22.31 -5.62 -20.76
C ASP A 218 23.06 -4.37 -20.27
N GLY A 219 22.63 -3.76 -19.16
CA GLY A 219 23.26 -2.59 -18.56
C GLY A 219 23.01 -1.27 -19.28
N SER A 220 22.11 -1.24 -20.27
CA SER A 220 21.66 -0.01 -20.90
C SER A 220 20.96 0.91 -19.88
N GLU A 221 21.18 2.22 -20.03
CA GLU A 221 20.70 3.27 -19.13
C GLU A 221 19.69 4.19 -19.82
N GLY A 222 19.02 5.07 -19.06
CA GLY A 222 18.05 6.03 -19.59
C GLY A 222 16.67 5.45 -19.91
N HIS A 223 16.35 4.27 -19.36
CA HIS A 223 15.03 3.65 -19.59
C HIS A 223 13.97 4.29 -18.71
N LEU A 224 12.97 4.91 -19.31
CA LEU A 224 11.88 5.55 -18.58
C LEU A 224 10.88 4.53 -18.04
N VAL A 225 10.61 4.58 -16.74
CA VAL A 225 9.53 3.81 -16.09
C VAL A 225 8.42 4.73 -15.58
N GLY A 226 7.22 4.16 -15.37
CA GLY A 226 6.13 4.91 -14.76
C GLY A 226 6.42 5.23 -13.28
N PRO A 227 5.82 6.31 -12.71
CA PRO A 227 6.05 6.73 -11.33
C PRO A 227 5.31 5.84 -10.32
N GLY A 228 5.70 4.57 -10.21
CA GLY A 228 5.09 3.55 -9.35
C GLY A 228 6.11 2.89 -8.43
N PRO A 229 6.22 3.25 -7.14
CA PRO A 229 5.44 4.27 -6.44
C PRO A 229 5.94 5.70 -6.71
N GLU A 230 5.02 6.65 -6.83
CA GLU A 230 5.35 8.07 -7.02
C GLU A 230 5.97 8.70 -5.77
N HIS A 231 5.59 8.23 -4.59
CA HIS A 231 6.02 8.78 -3.31
C HIS A 231 6.48 7.65 -2.40
N LEU A 232 7.53 7.87 -1.63
CA LEU A 232 7.90 6.95 -0.55
C LEU A 232 7.19 7.32 0.76
N LEU A 233 6.92 8.59 1.02
CA LEU A 233 6.21 9.03 2.22
C LEU A 233 5.37 10.26 1.91
N THR A 234 4.06 10.16 2.09
CA THR A 234 3.12 11.22 1.73
C THR A 234 1.91 11.25 2.66
N THR A 235 1.28 12.41 2.79
CA THR A 235 0.05 12.60 3.56
C THR A 235 -1.19 12.51 2.67
N ALA A 236 -2.29 12.03 3.23
CA ALA A 236 -3.61 12.23 2.66
C ALA A 236 -4.53 12.88 3.71
N GLU A 237 -5.45 13.74 3.27
CA GLU A 237 -6.33 14.53 4.14
C GLU A 237 -7.61 13.77 4.51
N SER A 238 -8.10 12.92 3.60
CA SER A 238 -9.27 12.08 3.84
C SER A 238 -8.99 10.61 3.53
N ILE A 239 -9.79 9.71 4.12
CA ILE A 239 -9.63 8.28 3.90
C ILE A 239 -9.89 7.89 2.44
N GLU A 240 -10.80 8.58 1.76
CA GLU A 240 -11.10 8.42 0.33
C GLU A 240 -9.86 8.70 -0.53
N GLN A 241 -9.18 9.81 -0.27
CA GLN A 241 -7.94 10.15 -0.95
C GLN A 241 -6.85 9.12 -0.66
N ALA A 242 -6.74 8.69 0.60
CA ALA A 242 -5.76 7.71 1.04
C ALA A 242 -5.97 6.35 0.34
N ILE A 243 -7.22 5.88 0.22
CA ILE A 243 -7.55 4.62 -0.48
C ILE A 243 -7.09 4.68 -1.94
N CYS A 244 -7.43 5.75 -2.68
CA CYS A 244 -6.97 5.89 -4.07
C CYS A 244 -5.44 5.91 -4.17
N LEU A 245 -4.78 6.62 -3.24
CA LEU A 245 -3.33 6.77 -3.23
C LEU A 245 -2.62 5.45 -2.90
N VAL A 246 -3.16 4.66 -1.97
CA VAL A 246 -2.63 3.33 -1.64
C VAL A 246 -2.71 2.40 -2.85
N ALA A 247 -3.82 2.41 -3.61
CA ALA A 247 -3.93 1.61 -4.83
C ALA A 247 -2.91 2.05 -5.89
N LYS A 248 -2.74 3.36 -6.10
CA LYS A 248 -1.73 3.92 -7.02
C LYS A 248 -0.31 3.52 -6.62
N LEU A 249 0.05 3.68 -5.35
CA LEU A 249 1.38 3.39 -4.83
C LEU A 249 1.70 1.89 -4.79
N ALA A 250 0.75 1.00 -5.06
CA ALA A 250 1.00 -0.43 -5.20
C ALA A 250 1.48 -0.85 -6.61
N LEU A 251 1.36 0.04 -7.62
CA LEU A 251 1.89 -0.17 -8.97
C LEU A 251 3.41 -0.25 -8.95
N ARG A 252 3.98 -1.14 -9.77
CA ARG A 252 5.43 -1.36 -9.84
C ARG A 252 5.91 -1.42 -11.30
N PRO A 253 7.13 -0.95 -11.63
CA PRO A 253 7.64 -0.96 -13.00
C PRO A 253 7.61 -2.35 -13.63
N ALA A 254 7.93 -3.38 -12.83
CA ALA A 254 8.03 -4.77 -13.28
C ALA A 254 6.73 -5.59 -13.24
N ASP A 255 5.56 -4.97 -12.98
CA ASP A 255 4.28 -5.70 -13.10
C ASP A 255 4.19 -6.35 -14.49
N ASN A 256 3.70 -7.58 -14.60
CA ASN A 256 3.38 -8.12 -15.93
C ASN A 256 2.09 -7.46 -16.46
N SER A 257 1.74 -7.65 -17.73
CA SER A 257 0.57 -6.96 -18.28
C SER A 257 -0.75 -7.33 -17.61
N LYS A 258 -0.92 -8.59 -17.23
CA LYS A 258 -2.11 -9.04 -16.49
C LYS A 258 -2.21 -8.38 -15.10
N GLY A 259 -1.10 -8.32 -14.36
CA GLY A 259 -1.04 -7.69 -13.04
C GLY A 259 -1.21 -6.19 -13.11
N ARG A 260 -0.57 -5.53 -14.10
CA ARG A 260 -0.77 -4.11 -14.36
C ARG A 260 -2.24 -3.81 -14.66
N MET A 261 -2.87 -4.61 -15.52
CA MET A 261 -4.28 -4.49 -15.85
C MET A 261 -5.17 -4.60 -14.60
N ILE A 262 -4.91 -5.55 -13.71
CA ILE A 262 -5.64 -5.71 -12.44
C ILE A 262 -5.46 -4.46 -11.55
N LYS A 263 -4.22 -4.01 -11.34
CA LYS A 263 -3.93 -2.84 -10.49
C LYS A 263 -4.55 -1.56 -11.05
N LEU A 264 -4.45 -1.34 -12.37
CA LEU A 264 -5.08 -0.20 -13.04
C LEU A 264 -6.60 -0.26 -12.92
N SER A 265 -7.22 -1.44 -13.10
CA SER A 265 -8.66 -1.60 -12.92
C SER A 265 -9.09 -1.22 -11.50
N HIS A 266 -8.35 -1.63 -10.46
CA HIS A 266 -8.67 -1.26 -9.09
C HIS A 266 -8.47 0.22 -8.82
N TRP A 267 -7.37 0.81 -9.27
CA TRP A 267 -7.08 2.22 -9.06
C TRP A 267 -8.10 3.11 -9.78
N ILE A 268 -8.42 2.84 -11.05
CA ILE A 268 -9.43 3.59 -11.81
C ILE A 268 -10.81 3.49 -11.14
N ASP A 269 -11.22 2.29 -10.72
CA ASP A 269 -12.50 2.10 -10.03
C ASP A 269 -12.56 2.87 -8.70
N LEU A 270 -11.48 2.86 -7.91
CA LEU A 270 -11.40 3.62 -6.67
C LEU A 270 -11.44 5.13 -6.92
N GLU A 271 -10.74 5.64 -7.94
CA GLU A 271 -10.75 7.05 -8.33
C GLU A 271 -12.15 7.49 -8.79
N ARG A 272 -12.86 6.65 -9.57
CA ARG A 272 -14.26 6.86 -9.95
C ARG A 272 -15.17 6.90 -8.72
N LYS A 273 -15.06 5.90 -7.85
CA LYS A 273 -15.90 5.73 -6.65
C LYS A 273 -15.75 6.89 -5.67
N TYR A 274 -14.52 7.33 -5.42
CA TYR A 274 -14.20 8.23 -4.31
C TYR A 274 -13.90 9.67 -4.72
N LYS A 275 -13.42 9.90 -5.94
CA LYS A 275 -13.15 11.26 -6.44
C LYS A 275 -14.08 11.70 -7.57
N GLY A 276 -14.93 10.80 -8.07
CA GLY A 276 -15.89 11.12 -9.14
C GLY A 276 -15.24 11.42 -10.50
N VAL A 277 -13.97 11.07 -10.69
CA VAL A 277 -13.24 11.32 -11.94
C VAL A 277 -13.37 10.12 -12.88
N LYS A 278 -13.48 10.37 -14.20
CA LYS A 278 -13.57 9.29 -15.19
C LYS A 278 -12.30 8.45 -15.25
N PHE A 279 -11.14 9.12 -15.23
CA PHE A 279 -9.81 8.51 -15.20
C PHE A 279 -8.89 9.30 -14.26
N PRO A 280 -7.90 8.64 -13.64
CA PRO A 280 -6.82 9.34 -12.97
C PRO A 280 -6.09 10.29 -13.94
N ASN A 281 -5.61 11.43 -13.43
CA ASN A 281 -5.05 12.50 -14.27
C ASN A 281 -3.78 12.10 -15.03
N ASP A 282 -3.03 11.13 -14.52
CA ASP A 282 -1.74 10.66 -15.02
C ASP A 282 -1.75 9.16 -15.38
N LEU A 283 -2.92 8.63 -15.73
CA LEU A 283 -3.12 7.23 -16.07
C LEU A 283 -2.18 6.77 -17.21
N GLU A 284 -1.93 7.64 -18.19
CA GLU A 284 -1.06 7.38 -19.34
C GLU A 284 0.36 7.00 -18.94
N LYS A 285 0.83 7.46 -17.77
CA LYS A 285 2.18 7.14 -17.27
C LYS A 285 2.31 5.70 -16.79
N PHE A 286 1.20 5.03 -16.51
CA PHE A 286 1.16 3.67 -15.98
C PHE A 286 0.71 2.61 -17.00
N VAL A 287 0.26 3.02 -18.19
CA VAL A 287 0.01 2.12 -19.32
C VAL A 287 1.28 2.03 -20.16
N ARG A 288 1.85 0.83 -20.33
CA ARG A 288 3.06 0.64 -21.15
C ARG A 288 2.73 0.04 -22.50
N LEU A 289 1.77 -0.86 -22.55
CA LEU A 289 1.30 -1.54 -23.75
C LEU A 289 -0.23 -1.62 -23.73
N GLU A 290 -0.85 -1.88 -24.88
CA GLU A 290 -2.31 -2.11 -24.94
C GLU A 290 -2.76 -3.27 -24.04
N ALA A 291 -1.90 -4.26 -23.81
CA ALA A 291 -2.16 -5.39 -22.94
C ALA A 291 -2.28 -5.02 -21.45
N ASP A 292 -1.82 -3.82 -21.06
CA ASP A 292 -2.00 -3.30 -19.69
C ASP A 292 -3.42 -2.73 -19.47
N ILE A 293 -4.20 -2.50 -20.53
CA ILE A 293 -5.49 -1.82 -20.46
C ILE A 293 -6.59 -2.77 -19.93
N PRO A 294 -7.34 -2.39 -18.88
CA PRO A 294 -8.51 -3.15 -18.40
C PRO A 294 -9.53 -3.44 -19.51
N ILE A 295 -9.84 -4.72 -19.72
CA ILE A 295 -10.71 -5.21 -20.81
C ILE A 295 -12.08 -4.53 -20.80
N ASN A 296 -12.68 -4.35 -19.62
CA ASN A 296 -14.00 -3.74 -19.45
C ASN A 296 -14.04 -2.22 -19.70
N MET A 297 -12.88 -1.57 -19.81
CA MET A 297 -12.75 -0.12 -20.03
C MET A 297 -11.88 0.19 -21.26
N LYS A 298 -11.67 -0.81 -22.13
CA LYS A 298 -10.66 -0.74 -23.19
C LYS A 298 -10.89 0.43 -24.15
N ASP A 299 -12.11 0.59 -24.64
CA ASP A 299 -12.45 1.62 -25.62
C ASP A 299 -12.28 3.03 -25.03
N GLU A 300 -12.80 3.25 -23.82
CA GLU A 300 -12.70 4.55 -23.14
C GLU A 300 -11.26 4.93 -22.81
N ILE A 301 -10.43 3.95 -22.39
CA ILE A 301 -9.01 4.20 -22.09
C ILE A 301 -8.22 4.45 -23.37
N HIS A 302 -8.51 3.74 -24.47
CA HIS A 302 -7.86 4.03 -25.75
C HIS A 302 -8.14 5.45 -26.24
N GLU A 303 -9.37 5.94 -26.10
CA GLU A 303 -9.72 7.32 -26.44
C GLU A 303 -8.91 8.31 -25.58
N TYR A 304 -8.87 8.09 -24.26
CA TYR A 304 -8.06 8.89 -23.34
C TYR A 304 -6.57 8.90 -23.70
N LEU A 305 -5.99 7.73 -24.02
CA LEU A 305 -4.58 7.62 -24.38
C LEU A 305 -4.25 8.35 -25.70
N LYS A 306 -5.17 8.30 -26.68
CA LYS A 306 -5.04 9.05 -27.93
C LYS A 306 -5.06 10.57 -27.68
N GLU A 307 -5.94 11.05 -26.83
CA GLU A 307 -6.00 12.48 -26.45
C GLU A 307 -4.70 12.94 -25.76
N LYS A 308 -4.03 12.03 -25.03
CA LYS A 308 -2.76 12.28 -24.34
C LYS A 308 -1.52 12.12 -25.24
N GLY A 309 -1.67 11.74 -26.50
CA GLY A 309 -0.54 11.45 -27.39
C GLY A 309 0.35 10.33 -26.87
N TRP A 310 -0.25 9.34 -26.22
CA TRP A 310 0.47 8.21 -25.64
C TRP A 310 1.03 7.28 -26.72
N GLU A 311 2.26 6.81 -26.49
CA GLU A 311 2.93 5.81 -27.32
C GLU A 311 3.35 4.60 -26.47
N PRO A 312 3.34 3.38 -27.03
CA PRO A 312 3.83 2.19 -26.33
C PRO A 312 5.26 2.34 -25.83
N LYS A 313 5.52 1.86 -24.61
CA LYS A 313 6.82 1.92 -23.95
C LYS A 313 7.47 0.54 -23.90
N GLU A 314 8.80 0.52 -23.96
CA GLU A 314 9.59 -0.70 -23.76
C GLU A 314 9.44 -1.22 -22.32
N ILE A 315 9.36 -2.53 -22.15
CA ILE A 315 9.38 -3.18 -20.84
C ILE A 315 10.77 -3.76 -20.60
N VAL A 316 11.50 -3.13 -19.68
CA VAL A 316 12.85 -3.55 -19.27
C VAL A 316 12.84 -4.42 -18.01
N ASP A 317 14.01 -4.91 -17.63
CA ASP A 317 14.24 -5.51 -16.31
C ASP A 317 14.81 -4.45 -15.34
N PRO A 318 13.96 -3.67 -14.65
CA PRO A 318 14.38 -2.42 -14.01
C PRO A 318 15.25 -2.67 -12.77
N THR A 319 16.27 -1.82 -12.62
CA THR A 319 17.07 -1.64 -11.39
C THR A 319 17.63 -0.21 -11.34
N ILE A 320 17.75 0.35 -10.14
CA ILE A 320 18.49 1.61 -9.91
C ILE A 320 19.98 1.36 -9.59
N LEU A 321 20.42 0.10 -9.66
CA LEU A 321 21.76 -0.32 -9.27
C LEU A 321 22.56 -0.81 -10.49
N LYS A 322 23.46 0.03 -11.01
CA LYS A 322 24.34 -0.34 -12.13
C LYS A 322 25.12 -1.63 -11.88
N ARG A 323 25.56 -1.87 -10.63
CA ARG A 323 26.29 -3.08 -10.23
C ARG A 323 25.50 -4.39 -10.38
N MET A 324 24.18 -4.31 -10.54
CA MET A 324 23.30 -5.47 -10.74
C MET A 324 23.11 -5.83 -12.21
N CYS A 325 23.57 -4.99 -13.13
CA CYS A 325 23.41 -5.21 -14.56
C CYS A 325 24.42 -6.24 -15.07
N ARG A 326 23.96 -7.09 -15.98
CA ARG A 326 24.84 -7.96 -16.76
C ARG A 326 25.56 -7.10 -17.81
N THR A 327 26.87 -7.18 -17.83
CA THR A 327 27.73 -6.57 -18.85
C THR A 327 28.14 -7.60 -19.86
#